data_AF-A0AAV2BCS1-F1
#
_entry.id   AF-A0AAV2BCS1-F1
#
_cell.length_a   1.000
_cell.length_b   1.000
_cell.length_c   1.000
_cell.angle_alpha   90.00
_cell.angle_beta   90.00
_cell.angle_gamma   90.00
#
_symmetry.space_group_name_H-M   'P 1'
#
loop_
_entity.id
_entity.type
_entity.pdbx_description
1 polymer ?
#
loop_
_entity_poly.entity_id
_entity_poly.type
_entity_poly.pdbx_seq_one_letter_code
_entity_poly.pdbx_strand_id
1 'polypeptide(L)'
;MLVKAIRHLAAESINAPYPLLVERWLCKEFNCMGNLRGTVTIKHLKAFLTKVNLKLSTNRFKELFQDVDTEGMGEINLKGFASFYYNLIHDEQLFEDQLAKDDPRITLHCFQTFLLEHQKDLYAVDKQKVSLLMREQLQDTFRDAQEPFFTVPEFIDFLFSKQNDALDPQHNEVDQDMTQPLVNYWIASSHNTYLTGDQVKSESSTEAYARCLKMGCRCIELDCWDGPDNMPRVYHGRTLTSKIKFIEVLRTIKEHAFVTSEYPVILSIENHCSLPQQRNMAVAFLEVLGDMLLVEPIERDGTQMPSPSQLKRRIIIKHKKPPDEHEEIIFQRDEGIDFDINNTVKNGILHLEDPVDHTHRKKWRPHFFMLTQNKMYYSEVQSEEDEDSDTYTKESVPNEEIDFGEEWFHGKLLNGFTEAEELLHQSYLGEGSFLVHESEMFVGDYSLSFWRQGTVHHCHIMSRQEKGQTKYFLCDAISFDNIYNLITYYQSHQLRSSEFSLCLAQPVPWTDKHEEKEWFHSNMTRTQAEEMLKKVPYDGAYLVRPSERENFFAISFRAENKIKHCRIKQDGRLYTIGTAQFASLVELVNYYGKYTLYRKVRLKYPVNEEVALRIGGI
;
A
#
# COMPACT_ATOMS: atom_id res chain seq x y z
N MET A 1 -3.88 -15.43 -27.38
CA MET A 1 -2.65 -14.65 -27.68
C MET A 1 -2.19 -13.83 -26.47
N LEU A 2 -3.04 -12.94 -25.93
CA LEU A 2 -2.70 -12.08 -24.78
C LEU A 2 -2.21 -12.85 -23.54
N VAL A 3 -2.90 -13.91 -23.11
CA VAL A 3 -2.47 -14.72 -21.96
C VAL A 3 -1.07 -15.33 -22.15
N LYS A 4 -0.74 -15.77 -23.37
CA LYS A 4 0.59 -16.33 -23.68
C LYS A 4 1.66 -15.23 -23.65
N ALA A 5 1.34 -14.05 -24.19
CA ALA A 5 2.23 -12.90 -24.18
C ALA A 5 2.52 -12.42 -22.75
N ILE A 6 1.49 -12.23 -21.92
CA ILE A 6 1.65 -11.80 -20.53
C ILE A 6 2.46 -12.83 -19.72
N ARG A 7 2.21 -14.13 -19.89
CA ARG A 7 3.00 -15.17 -19.21
C ARG A 7 4.47 -15.14 -19.62
N HIS A 8 4.75 -14.90 -20.91
CA HIS A 8 6.11 -14.78 -21.40
C HIS A 8 6.82 -13.55 -20.80
N LEU A 9 6.16 -12.37 -20.85
CA LEU A 9 6.70 -11.13 -20.27
C LEU A 9 6.90 -11.23 -18.76
N ALA A 10 6.01 -11.93 -18.03
CA ALA A 10 6.16 -12.17 -16.61
C ALA A 10 7.39 -13.03 -16.31
N ALA A 11 7.58 -14.14 -17.04
CA ALA A 11 8.75 -15.00 -16.90
C ALA A 11 10.05 -14.28 -17.26
N GLU A 12 10.05 -13.51 -18.36
CA GLU A 12 11.19 -12.69 -18.78
C GLU A 12 11.53 -11.63 -17.73
N SER A 13 10.52 -10.98 -17.14
CA SER A 13 10.73 -9.94 -16.11
C SER A 13 11.28 -10.50 -14.80
N ILE A 14 10.90 -11.71 -14.40
CA ILE A 14 11.43 -12.36 -13.19
C ILE A 14 12.91 -12.72 -13.35
N ASN A 15 13.30 -13.09 -14.57
CA ASN A 15 14.64 -13.56 -14.92
C ASN A 15 15.53 -12.47 -15.56
N ALA A 16 15.05 -11.22 -15.62
CA ALA A 16 15.82 -10.11 -16.17
C ALA A 16 17.06 -9.84 -15.32
N PRO A 17 18.21 -9.48 -15.94
CA PRO A 17 19.41 -9.15 -15.21
C PRO A 17 19.22 -7.85 -14.40
N TYR A 18 20.00 -7.69 -13.34
CA TYR A 18 19.88 -6.54 -12.44
C TYR A 18 19.99 -5.18 -13.16
N PRO A 19 20.94 -4.94 -14.08
CA PRO A 19 21.02 -3.67 -14.80
C PRO A 19 19.75 -3.32 -15.59
N LEU A 20 19.11 -4.31 -16.23
CA LEU A 20 17.85 -4.10 -16.95
C LEU A 20 16.68 -3.80 -16.00
N LEU A 21 16.66 -4.42 -14.82
CA LEU A 21 15.67 -4.11 -13.78
C LEU A 21 15.83 -2.68 -13.25
N VAL A 22 17.08 -2.24 -13.02
CA VAL A 22 17.40 -0.86 -12.63
C VAL A 22 16.98 0.10 -13.73
N GLU A 23 17.31 -0.17 -15.00
CA GLU A 23 16.89 0.67 -16.14
C GLU A 23 15.36 0.77 -16.23
N ARG A 24 14.64 -0.35 -16.12
CA ARG A 24 13.16 -0.38 -16.11
C ARG A 24 12.59 0.44 -14.95
N TRP A 25 13.19 0.34 -13.77
CA TRP A 25 12.79 1.11 -12.59
C TRP A 25 13.06 2.61 -12.79
N LEU A 26 14.25 2.99 -13.28
CA LEU A 26 14.59 4.37 -13.60
C LEU A 26 13.66 4.96 -14.66
N CYS A 27 13.35 4.21 -15.72
CA CYS A 27 12.40 4.63 -16.74
C CYS A 27 11.00 4.85 -16.15
N LYS A 28 10.53 3.94 -15.29
CA LYS A 28 9.24 4.07 -14.62
C LYS A 28 9.20 5.33 -13.76
N GLU A 29 10.20 5.54 -12.91
CA GLU A 29 10.25 6.69 -12.01
C GLU A 29 10.45 8.01 -12.78
N PHE A 30 11.28 7.99 -13.83
CA PHE A 30 11.44 9.13 -14.73
C PHE A 30 10.13 9.50 -15.41
N ASN A 31 9.38 8.52 -15.94
CA ASN A 31 8.09 8.78 -16.58
C ASN A 31 7.03 9.26 -15.58
N CYS A 32 7.11 8.85 -14.30
CA CYS A 32 6.24 9.38 -13.25
C CYS A 32 6.59 10.81 -12.83
N MET A 33 7.84 11.24 -12.96
CA MET A 33 8.32 12.58 -12.59
C MET A 33 8.36 13.57 -13.76
N GLY A 34 8.58 13.05 -14.96
CA GLY A 34 8.91 13.80 -16.15
C GLY A 34 7.80 14.76 -16.51
N ASN A 35 8.18 15.97 -16.90
CA ASN A 35 7.24 16.88 -17.51
C ASN A 35 6.92 16.42 -18.94
N LEU A 36 6.00 17.12 -19.58
CA LEU A 36 5.59 16.84 -20.95
C LEU A 36 6.71 17.03 -22.01
N ARG A 37 7.82 17.69 -21.65
CA ARG A 37 9.03 17.80 -22.48
C ARG A 37 9.93 16.55 -22.38
N GLY A 38 9.59 15.59 -21.52
CA GLY A 38 10.44 14.43 -21.25
C GLY A 38 11.69 14.81 -20.46
N THR A 39 11.61 15.81 -19.58
CA THR A 39 12.69 16.26 -18.70
C THR A 39 12.22 16.33 -17.23
N VAL A 40 13.18 16.32 -16.30
CA VAL A 40 12.97 16.36 -14.86
C VAL A 40 13.69 17.58 -14.28
N THR A 41 13.00 18.36 -13.46
CA THR A 41 13.58 19.55 -12.80
C THR A 41 14.20 19.19 -11.45
N ILE A 42 15.01 20.09 -10.89
CA ILE A 42 15.55 19.94 -9.53
C ILE A 42 14.44 19.80 -8.46
N LYS A 43 13.26 20.40 -8.68
CA LYS A 43 12.11 20.28 -7.78
C LYS A 43 11.52 18.87 -7.82
N HIS A 44 11.32 18.32 -9.03
CA HIS A 44 10.83 16.94 -9.22
C HIS A 44 11.76 15.93 -8.56
N LEU A 45 13.07 16.09 -8.78
CA LEU A 45 14.08 15.20 -8.22
C LEU A 45 14.11 15.26 -6.69
N LYS A 46 13.92 16.43 -6.08
CA LYS A 46 13.82 16.57 -4.62
C LYS A 46 12.60 15.84 -4.04
N ALA A 47 11.45 15.89 -4.72
CA ALA A 47 10.26 15.16 -4.33
C ALA A 47 10.48 13.64 -4.43
N PHE A 48 11.14 13.19 -5.50
CA PHE A 48 11.52 11.80 -5.69
C PHE A 48 12.45 11.27 -4.60
N LEU A 49 13.48 12.03 -4.19
CA LEU A 49 14.35 11.63 -3.08
C LEU A 49 13.55 11.39 -1.79
N THR A 50 12.53 12.21 -1.54
CA THR A 50 11.62 12.01 -0.39
C THR A 50 10.77 10.76 -0.55
N LYS A 51 10.27 10.48 -1.76
CA LYS A 51 9.50 9.27 -2.10
C LYS A 51 10.32 7.99 -1.90
N VAL A 52 11.60 7.98 -2.27
CA VAL A 52 12.51 6.84 -2.08
C VAL A 52 13.19 6.83 -0.70
N ASN A 53 12.71 7.67 0.23
CA ASN A 53 13.19 7.76 1.62
C ASN A 53 14.68 8.09 1.77
N LEU A 54 15.24 8.87 0.83
CA LEU A 54 16.62 9.33 0.86
C LEU A 54 16.72 10.78 1.34
N LYS A 55 17.54 11.01 2.36
CA LYS A 55 17.81 12.36 2.88
C LYS A 55 19.19 12.82 2.44
N LEU A 56 19.22 13.87 1.63
CA LEU A 56 20.45 14.56 1.23
C LEU A 56 20.47 15.99 1.79
N SER A 57 21.68 16.48 2.10
CA SER A 57 21.85 17.90 2.40
C SER A 57 21.58 18.72 1.15
N THR A 58 21.05 19.94 1.32
CA THR A 58 20.72 20.83 0.19
C THR A 58 21.95 21.12 -0.69
N ASN A 59 23.14 21.18 -0.09
CA ASN A 59 24.39 21.46 -0.82
C ASN A 59 24.78 20.26 -1.71
N ARG A 60 24.90 19.06 -1.13
CA ARG A 60 25.24 17.84 -1.88
C ARG A 60 24.23 17.55 -2.98
N PHE A 61 22.94 17.79 -2.71
CA PHE A 61 21.89 17.61 -3.72
C PHE A 61 22.04 18.57 -4.91
N LYS A 62 22.37 19.85 -4.66
CA LYS A 62 22.59 20.83 -5.73
C LYS A 62 23.85 20.52 -6.53
N GLU A 63 24.92 20.09 -5.87
CA GLU A 63 26.18 19.66 -6.52
C GLU A 63 25.89 18.51 -7.49
N LEU A 64 25.29 17.42 -7.00
CA LEU A 64 24.94 16.26 -7.83
C LEU A 64 24.02 16.61 -9.02
N PHE A 65 23.08 17.54 -8.83
CA PHE A 65 22.21 18.00 -9.91
C PHE A 65 22.97 18.82 -10.95
N GLN A 66 23.86 19.72 -10.51
CA GLN A 66 24.69 20.53 -11.41
C GLN A 66 25.63 19.68 -12.27
N ASP A 67 26.14 18.57 -11.71
CA ASP A 67 27.01 17.64 -12.44
C ASP A 67 26.30 16.97 -13.64
N VAL A 68 24.97 16.84 -13.59
CA VAL A 68 24.17 16.20 -14.64
C VAL A 68 23.37 17.17 -15.51
N ASP A 69 23.15 18.40 -15.04
CA ASP A 69 22.56 19.49 -15.82
C ASP A 69 23.63 20.15 -16.72
N THR A 70 24.16 19.36 -17.66
CA THR A 70 25.27 19.78 -18.52
C THR A 70 24.93 20.98 -19.42
N GLU A 71 23.65 21.23 -19.67
CA GLU A 71 23.16 22.35 -20.48
C GLU A 71 22.85 23.60 -19.65
N GLY A 72 22.87 23.50 -18.31
CA GLY A 72 22.57 24.61 -17.40
C GLY A 72 21.13 25.11 -17.49
N MET A 73 20.22 24.26 -17.96
CA MET A 73 18.83 24.62 -18.26
C MET A 73 17.91 24.45 -17.05
N GLY A 74 18.42 23.89 -15.94
CA GLY A 74 17.64 23.56 -14.74
C GLY A 74 16.76 22.32 -14.90
N GLU A 75 16.94 21.55 -15.97
CA GLU A 75 16.19 20.35 -16.30
C GLU A 75 17.12 19.27 -16.87
N ILE A 76 16.84 17.99 -16.58
CA ILE A 76 17.63 16.85 -17.05
C ILE A 76 16.75 15.84 -17.79
N ASN A 77 17.27 15.23 -18.86
CA ASN A 77 16.60 14.14 -19.58
C ASN A 77 16.83 12.79 -18.88
N LEU A 78 16.29 11.69 -19.43
CA LEU A 78 16.43 10.34 -18.85
C LEU A 78 17.88 9.95 -18.62
N LYS A 79 18.79 10.32 -19.53
CA LYS A 79 20.22 10.04 -19.40
C LYS A 79 20.82 10.81 -18.21
N GLY A 80 20.49 12.09 -18.07
CA GLY A 80 20.91 12.90 -16.92
C GLY A 80 20.36 12.36 -15.60
N PHE A 81 19.11 11.89 -15.57
CA PHE A 81 18.53 11.25 -14.38
C PHE A 81 19.21 9.93 -14.02
N ALA A 82 19.50 9.08 -15.01
CA ALA A 82 20.26 7.86 -14.78
C ALA A 82 21.66 8.17 -14.23
N SER A 83 22.38 9.13 -14.82
CA SER A 83 23.68 9.60 -14.30
C SER A 83 23.57 10.12 -12.86
N PHE A 84 22.51 10.87 -12.54
CA PHE A 84 22.28 11.37 -11.18
C PHE A 84 22.11 10.22 -10.19
N TYR A 85 21.32 9.21 -10.56
CA TYR A 85 21.13 8.01 -9.75
C TYR A 85 22.46 7.29 -9.50
N TYR A 86 23.25 7.06 -10.55
CA TYR A 86 24.53 6.37 -10.45
C TYR A 86 25.54 7.15 -9.58
N ASN A 87 25.64 8.48 -9.75
CA ASN A 87 26.48 9.34 -8.90
C ASN A 87 26.03 9.35 -7.43
N LEU A 88 24.77 9.01 -7.17
CA LEU A 88 24.21 8.94 -5.82
C LEU A 88 24.50 7.61 -5.13
N ILE A 89 24.42 6.49 -5.86
CA ILE A 89 24.59 5.14 -5.31
C ILE A 89 26.04 4.66 -5.29
N HIS A 90 26.87 5.14 -6.21
CA HIS A 90 28.29 4.79 -6.26
C HIS A 90 29.10 5.79 -5.44
N ASP A 91 29.34 5.45 -4.17
CA ASP A 91 30.33 6.13 -3.35
C ASP A 91 31.67 5.40 -3.52
N GLU A 92 32.58 5.99 -4.30
CA GLU A 92 33.88 5.40 -4.65
C GLU A 92 34.71 5.03 -3.39
N GLN A 93 34.51 5.75 -2.28
CA GLN A 93 35.23 5.52 -1.02
C GLN A 93 34.95 4.15 -0.40
N LEU A 94 33.83 3.51 -0.71
CA LEU A 94 33.48 2.19 -0.18
C LEU A 94 34.30 1.05 -0.82
N PHE A 95 34.91 1.28 -2.00
CA PHE A 95 35.51 0.23 -2.82
C PHE A 95 36.94 0.51 -3.29
N GLU A 96 37.47 1.72 -3.05
CA GLU A 96 38.85 2.14 -3.39
C GLU A 96 39.93 1.20 -2.86
N ASP A 97 39.77 0.65 -1.65
CA ASP A 97 40.82 -0.13 -1.00
C ASP A 97 40.98 -1.58 -1.51
N GLN A 98 40.00 -2.13 -2.25
CA GLN A 98 39.94 -3.57 -2.51
C GLN A 98 40.14 -4.02 -3.97
N LEU A 99 39.95 -3.18 -5.00
CA LEU A 99 39.67 -3.72 -6.34
C LEU A 99 40.49 -3.17 -7.51
N ALA A 100 41.17 -2.03 -7.38
CA ALA A 100 41.89 -1.44 -8.52
C ALA A 100 42.89 -0.35 -8.09
N LYS A 101 44.15 -0.71 -7.81
CA LYS A 101 45.19 0.30 -7.51
C LYS A 101 45.78 0.98 -8.75
N ASP A 102 45.72 0.31 -9.92
CA ASP A 102 46.42 0.77 -11.14
C ASP A 102 45.60 0.66 -12.45
N ASP A 103 44.48 -0.08 -12.49
CA ASP A 103 43.58 -0.22 -13.67
C ASP A 103 42.13 -0.05 -13.23
N PRO A 104 41.34 0.89 -13.80
CA PRO A 104 39.94 1.11 -13.43
C PRO A 104 38.99 -0.05 -13.79
N ARG A 105 39.50 -1.12 -14.39
CA ARG A 105 38.73 -2.32 -14.78
C ARG A 105 38.98 -3.48 -13.83
N ILE A 106 37.91 -4.18 -13.50
CA ILE A 106 37.95 -5.44 -12.77
C ILE A 106 38.01 -6.55 -13.81
N THR A 107 39.22 -7.03 -14.07
CA THR A 107 39.49 -8.10 -15.04
C THR A 107 38.90 -9.44 -14.60
N LEU A 108 38.76 -10.39 -15.52
CA LEU A 108 38.35 -11.77 -15.22
C LEU A 108 39.19 -12.40 -14.10
N HIS A 109 40.50 -12.14 -14.05
CA HIS A 109 41.37 -12.66 -12.99
C HIS A 109 41.08 -12.02 -11.63
N CYS A 110 40.90 -10.69 -11.58
CA CYS A 110 40.55 -9.98 -10.35
C CYS A 110 39.19 -10.47 -9.82
N PHE A 111 38.19 -10.60 -10.70
CA PHE A 111 36.87 -11.07 -10.32
C PHE A 111 36.89 -12.53 -9.84
N GLN A 112 37.63 -13.41 -10.52
CA GLN A 112 37.84 -14.79 -10.06
C GLN A 112 38.47 -14.84 -8.67
N THR A 113 39.48 -14.01 -8.42
CA THR A 113 40.15 -13.92 -7.11
C THR A 113 39.18 -13.43 -6.04
N PHE A 114 38.38 -12.41 -6.35
CA PHE A 114 37.32 -11.94 -5.45
C PHE A 114 36.31 -13.05 -5.09
N LEU A 115 35.83 -13.82 -6.07
CA LEU A 115 34.90 -14.91 -5.81
C LEU A 115 35.51 -16.01 -4.92
N LEU A 116 36.77 -16.39 -5.17
CA LEU A 116 37.46 -17.43 -4.40
C LEU A 116 37.87 -16.97 -2.99
N GLU A 117 38.44 -15.78 -2.87
CA GLU A 117 39.05 -15.30 -1.63
C GLU A 117 38.05 -14.60 -0.71
N HIS A 118 37.09 -13.86 -1.26
CA HIS A 118 36.12 -13.08 -0.48
C HIS A 118 34.75 -13.75 -0.42
N GLN A 119 34.19 -14.17 -1.56
CA GLN A 119 32.86 -14.83 -1.59
C GLN A 119 32.91 -16.31 -1.22
N LYS A 120 34.10 -16.91 -1.20
CA LYS A 120 34.34 -18.35 -0.94
C LYS A 120 33.57 -19.25 -1.91
N ASP A 121 33.32 -18.78 -3.13
CA ASP A 121 32.65 -19.53 -4.18
C ASP A 121 33.63 -20.50 -4.85
N LEU A 122 33.52 -21.78 -4.49
CA LEU A 122 34.37 -22.85 -5.03
C LEU A 122 34.11 -23.12 -6.53
N TYR A 123 32.96 -22.72 -7.08
CA TYR A 123 32.70 -22.87 -8.52
C TYR A 123 33.56 -21.94 -9.36
N ALA A 124 34.08 -20.86 -8.76
CA ALA A 124 34.95 -19.90 -9.43
C ALA A 124 36.35 -20.44 -9.75
N VAL A 125 36.71 -21.67 -9.35
CA VAL A 125 37.95 -22.33 -9.78
C VAL A 125 37.98 -22.51 -11.30
N ASP A 126 36.81 -22.73 -11.91
CA ASP A 126 36.66 -22.82 -13.35
C ASP A 126 36.57 -21.42 -13.99
N LYS A 127 37.68 -20.97 -14.58
CA LYS A 127 37.77 -19.66 -15.24
C LYS A 127 36.72 -19.48 -16.35
N GLN A 128 36.26 -20.54 -17.01
CA GLN A 128 35.21 -20.43 -18.03
C GLN A 128 33.84 -20.09 -17.41
N LYS A 129 33.51 -20.68 -16.26
CA LYS A 129 32.27 -20.35 -15.53
C LYS A 129 32.26 -18.90 -15.05
N VAL A 130 33.39 -18.42 -14.50
CA VAL A 130 33.53 -17.02 -14.11
C VAL A 130 33.36 -16.10 -15.33
N SER A 131 33.94 -16.45 -16.47
CA SER A 131 33.74 -15.68 -17.71
C SER A 131 32.29 -15.65 -18.16
N LEU A 132 31.54 -16.75 -18.04
CA LEU A 132 30.13 -16.81 -18.39
C LEU A 132 29.28 -15.96 -17.44
N LEU A 133 29.53 -16.04 -16.13
CA LEU A 133 28.86 -15.22 -15.12
C LEU A 133 29.04 -13.72 -15.42
N MET A 134 30.26 -13.29 -15.75
CA MET A 134 30.49 -11.88 -16.12
C MET A 134 29.72 -11.47 -17.37
N ARG A 135 29.72 -12.31 -18.42
CA ARG A 135 28.98 -12.03 -19.67
C ARG A 135 27.47 -11.98 -19.45
N GLU A 136 26.94 -12.86 -18.61
CA GLU A 136 25.53 -12.88 -18.24
C GLU A 136 25.10 -11.62 -17.48
N GLN A 137 25.97 -11.08 -16.62
CA GLN A 137 25.72 -9.81 -15.95
C GLN A 137 25.77 -8.61 -16.90
N LEU A 138 26.74 -8.59 -17.81
CA LEU A 138 26.91 -7.48 -18.75
C LEU A 138 25.80 -7.42 -19.79
N GLN A 139 25.36 -8.58 -20.31
CA GLN A 139 24.46 -8.72 -21.47
C GLN A 139 24.81 -7.79 -22.66
N ASP A 140 26.09 -7.44 -22.81
CA ASP A 140 26.56 -6.50 -23.82
C ASP A 140 27.24 -7.27 -24.97
N THR A 141 26.47 -7.49 -26.04
CA THR A 141 26.97 -8.17 -27.25
C THR A 141 28.09 -7.40 -27.96
N PHE A 142 28.25 -6.09 -27.74
CA PHE A 142 29.32 -5.30 -28.32
C PHE A 142 30.62 -5.37 -27.51
N ARG A 143 30.52 -5.65 -26.20
CA ARG A 143 31.66 -5.90 -25.30
C ARG A 143 31.90 -7.39 -25.04
N ASP A 144 31.35 -8.27 -25.88
CA ASP A 144 31.61 -9.70 -25.90
C ASP A 144 33.03 -10.00 -26.45
N ALA A 145 34.04 -9.41 -25.80
CA ALA A 145 35.46 -9.52 -26.14
C ALA A 145 35.98 -10.95 -25.90
N GLN A 146 37.24 -11.21 -26.27
CA GLN A 146 37.89 -12.50 -25.93
C GLN A 146 37.95 -12.74 -24.41
N GLU A 147 38.11 -11.69 -23.58
CA GLU A 147 38.09 -11.80 -22.11
C GLU A 147 37.22 -10.68 -21.50
N PRO A 148 36.19 -11.00 -20.69
CA PRO A 148 35.29 -10.01 -20.10
C PRO A 148 35.93 -9.25 -18.93
N PHE A 149 35.43 -8.04 -18.66
CA PHE A 149 35.79 -7.22 -17.51
C PHE A 149 34.59 -6.40 -17.04
N PHE A 150 34.58 -6.02 -15.76
CA PHE A 150 33.64 -5.03 -15.22
C PHE A 150 34.31 -3.66 -15.07
N THR A 151 33.54 -2.61 -15.26
CA THR A 151 33.84 -1.30 -14.66
C THR A 151 33.50 -1.33 -13.16
N VAL A 152 33.99 -0.37 -12.38
CA VAL A 152 33.66 -0.27 -10.94
C VAL A 152 32.14 -0.21 -10.71
N PRO A 153 31.35 0.62 -11.43
CA PRO A 153 29.90 0.62 -11.31
C PRO A 153 29.25 -0.74 -11.57
N GLU A 154 29.66 -1.44 -12.64
CA GLU A 154 29.12 -2.75 -13.00
C GLU A 154 29.44 -3.84 -11.96
N PHE A 155 30.60 -3.73 -11.30
CA PHE A 155 30.93 -4.62 -10.19
C PHE A 155 30.09 -4.32 -8.94
N ILE A 156 29.86 -3.04 -8.63
CA ILE A 156 28.94 -2.65 -7.54
C ILE A 156 27.53 -3.16 -7.84
N ASP A 157 27.05 -3.04 -9.08
CA ASP A 157 25.78 -3.61 -9.52
C ASP A 157 25.76 -5.13 -9.31
N PHE A 158 26.84 -5.85 -9.63
CA PHE A 158 26.97 -7.28 -9.33
C PHE A 158 26.83 -7.56 -7.83
N LEU A 159 27.48 -6.79 -6.95
CA LEU A 159 27.42 -7.02 -5.50
C LEU A 159 25.99 -6.98 -4.94
N PHE A 160 25.13 -6.13 -5.50
CA PHE A 160 23.72 -5.98 -5.12
C PHE A 160 22.75 -6.80 -5.99
N SER A 161 23.27 -7.50 -7.00
CA SER A 161 22.47 -8.34 -7.89
C SER A 161 22.05 -9.66 -7.22
N LYS A 162 21.04 -10.33 -7.79
CA LYS A 162 20.61 -11.68 -7.37
C LYS A 162 21.72 -12.73 -7.56
N GLN A 163 22.70 -12.47 -8.41
CA GLN A 163 23.81 -13.39 -8.67
C GLN A 163 24.85 -13.38 -7.55
N ASN A 164 24.78 -12.38 -6.66
CA ASN A 164 25.55 -12.31 -5.42
C ASN A 164 24.61 -12.39 -4.19
N ASP A 165 23.46 -13.06 -4.33
CA ASP A 165 22.53 -13.27 -3.22
C ASP A 165 23.18 -14.13 -2.13
N ALA A 166 22.82 -13.87 -0.87
CA ALA A 166 23.34 -14.61 0.27
C ALA A 166 22.78 -16.04 0.35
N LEU A 167 21.67 -16.31 -0.32
CA LEU A 167 21.06 -17.64 -0.40
C LEU A 167 21.69 -18.46 -1.52
N ASP A 168 22.19 -19.67 -1.19
CA ASP A 168 22.69 -20.61 -2.20
C ASP A 168 21.55 -20.99 -3.16
N PRO A 169 21.71 -20.75 -4.48
CA PRO A 169 20.70 -21.09 -5.47
C PRO A 169 20.29 -22.57 -5.49
N GLN A 170 21.12 -23.49 -5.00
CA GLN A 170 20.77 -24.92 -4.89
C GLN A 170 19.54 -25.15 -4.01
N HIS A 171 19.34 -24.32 -2.99
CA HIS A 171 18.19 -24.40 -2.09
C HIS A 171 16.88 -23.85 -2.70
N ASN A 172 16.91 -23.34 -3.93
CA ASN A 172 15.69 -22.97 -4.67
C ASN A 172 14.95 -24.19 -5.25
N GLU A 173 15.65 -25.32 -5.36
CA GLU A 173 15.08 -26.61 -5.75
C GLU A 173 15.02 -27.55 -4.53
N VAL A 174 14.33 -28.68 -4.70
CA VAL A 174 14.22 -29.68 -3.64
C VAL A 174 15.51 -30.47 -3.58
N ASP A 175 16.33 -30.17 -2.57
CA ASP A 175 17.63 -30.80 -2.31
C ASP A 175 17.61 -31.76 -1.11
N GLN A 176 16.50 -31.81 -0.36
CA GLN A 176 16.33 -32.73 0.76
C GLN A 176 16.03 -34.16 0.28
N ASP A 177 16.41 -35.16 1.08
CA ASP A 177 15.97 -36.53 0.88
C ASP A 177 14.46 -36.61 1.12
N MET A 178 13.67 -36.84 0.07
CA MET A 178 12.21 -36.92 0.12
C MET A 178 11.68 -38.37 0.24
N THR A 179 12.55 -39.32 0.62
CA THR A 179 12.21 -40.75 0.79
C THR A 179 12.04 -41.17 2.24
N GLN A 180 12.29 -40.28 3.20
CA GLN A 180 12.04 -40.55 4.62
C GLN A 180 10.52 -40.58 4.92
N PRO A 181 10.08 -41.20 6.03
CA PRO A 181 8.68 -41.18 6.45
C PRO A 181 8.13 -39.76 6.62
N LEU A 182 6.86 -39.53 6.28
CA LEU A 182 6.23 -38.19 6.32
C LEU A 182 6.36 -37.46 7.67
N VAL A 183 6.44 -38.20 8.78
CA VAL A 183 6.59 -37.66 10.14
C VAL A 183 7.95 -36.98 10.40
N ASN A 184 8.91 -37.13 9.50
CA ASN A 184 10.25 -36.54 9.62
C ASN A 184 10.36 -35.14 8.99
N TYR A 185 9.27 -34.60 8.42
CA TYR A 185 9.29 -33.33 7.70
C TYR A 185 8.45 -32.27 8.40
N TRP A 186 8.91 -31.02 8.36
CA TRP A 186 8.04 -29.89 8.57
C TRP A 186 7.15 -29.68 7.34
N ILE A 187 5.84 -29.61 7.57
CA ILE A 187 4.85 -29.46 6.51
C ILE A 187 4.23 -28.07 6.63
N ALA A 188 4.40 -27.25 5.60
CA ALA A 188 3.76 -25.94 5.52
C ALA A 188 2.23 -26.10 5.65
N SER A 189 1.65 -25.51 6.69
CA SER A 189 0.28 -25.76 7.12
C SER A 189 -0.47 -24.46 7.35
N SER A 190 -1.73 -24.40 6.92
CA SER A 190 -2.61 -23.23 7.06
C SER A 190 -3.81 -23.58 7.94
N HIS A 191 -4.08 -22.71 8.91
CA HIS A 191 -5.26 -22.76 9.77
C HIS A 191 -6.39 -21.93 9.16
N ASN A 192 -7.64 -22.40 9.26
CA ASN A 192 -8.85 -21.76 8.71
C ASN A 192 -8.63 -21.17 7.31
N THR A 193 -8.16 -22.00 6.38
CA THR A 193 -7.60 -21.59 5.08
C THR A 193 -8.59 -20.80 4.21
N TYR A 194 -9.89 -20.97 4.44
CA TYR A 194 -10.93 -20.27 3.71
C TYR A 194 -11.02 -18.77 4.05
N LEU A 195 -10.53 -18.31 5.21
CA LEU A 195 -10.66 -16.91 5.63
C LEU A 195 -9.62 -16.00 4.97
N THR A 196 -10.07 -14.81 4.58
CA THR A 196 -9.22 -13.77 3.95
C THR A 196 -8.72 -12.72 4.93
N GLY A 197 -9.33 -12.65 6.12
CA GLY A 197 -8.99 -11.68 7.16
C GLY A 197 -9.23 -12.25 8.56
N ASP A 198 -9.94 -11.51 9.41
CA ASP A 198 -10.21 -11.91 10.79
C ASP A 198 -11.09 -13.16 10.93
N GLN A 199 -11.11 -13.74 12.15
CA GLN A 199 -11.84 -14.97 12.46
C GLN A 199 -13.36 -14.78 12.62
N VAL A 200 -13.91 -13.57 12.49
CA VAL A 200 -15.26 -13.24 12.97
C VAL A 200 -16.19 -12.76 11.87
N LYS A 201 -15.74 -11.83 11.02
CA LYS A 201 -16.55 -11.15 10.01
C LYS A 201 -15.93 -11.18 8.61
N SER A 202 -14.66 -11.59 8.49
CA SER A 202 -13.99 -11.58 7.18
C SER A 202 -14.65 -12.51 6.17
N GLU A 203 -14.36 -12.26 4.90
CA GLU A 203 -14.88 -13.08 3.82
C GLU A 203 -14.17 -14.45 3.79
N SER A 204 -14.97 -15.50 3.62
CA SER A 204 -14.48 -16.79 3.17
C SER A 204 -14.35 -16.78 1.65
N SER A 205 -13.24 -17.28 1.11
CA SER A 205 -12.97 -17.28 -0.32
C SER A 205 -12.28 -18.54 -0.81
N THR A 206 -12.66 -19.00 -2.01
CA THR A 206 -11.93 -20.06 -2.73
C THR A 206 -10.53 -19.59 -3.13
N GLU A 207 -10.34 -18.30 -3.41
CA GLU A 207 -9.04 -17.72 -3.77
C GLU A 207 -8.02 -17.81 -2.63
N ALA A 208 -8.47 -17.87 -1.37
CA ALA A 208 -7.60 -18.10 -0.22
C ALA A 208 -6.90 -19.48 -0.33
N TYR A 209 -7.63 -20.53 -0.72
CA TYR A 209 -7.04 -21.85 -1.01
C TYR A 209 -6.08 -21.80 -2.19
N ALA A 210 -6.46 -21.13 -3.28
CA ALA A 210 -5.61 -21.00 -4.46
C ALA A 210 -4.27 -20.34 -4.12
N ARG A 211 -4.32 -19.26 -3.33
CA ARG A 211 -3.15 -18.52 -2.86
C ARG A 211 -2.28 -19.36 -1.92
N CYS A 212 -2.86 -19.98 -0.88
CA CYS A 212 -2.11 -20.82 0.05
C CYS A 212 -1.38 -21.97 -0.66
N LEU A 213 -2.06 -22.66 -1.58
CA LEU A 213 -1.44 -23.75 -2.35
C LEU A 213 -0.33 -23.24 -3.27
N LYS A 214 -0.52 -22.09 -3.93
CA LYS A 214 0.52 -21.45 -4.77
C LYS A 214 1.72 -20.95 -3.95
N MET A 215 1.53 -20.60 -2.67
CA MET A 215 2.62 -20.28 -1.73
C MET A 215 3.36 -21.53 -1.23
N GLY A 216 2.99 -22.73 -1.67
CA GLY A 216 3.64 -23.99 -1.29
C GLY A 216 3.03 -24.68 -0.06
N CYS A 217 1.95 -24.14 0.53
CA CYS A 217 1.26 -24.78 1.66
C CYS A 217 0.76 -26.18 1.27
N ARG A 218 0.99 -27.18 2.12
CA ARG A 218 0.68 -28.60 1.89
C ARG A 218 -0.36 -29.18 2.85
N CYS A 219 -0.71 -28.49 3.94
CA CYS A 219 -1.84 -28.87 4.79
C CYS A 219 -2.81 -27.70 4.90
N ILE A 220 -4.05 -27.90 4.46
CA ILE A 220 -5.09 -26.86 4.41
C ILE A 220 -6.36 -27.33 5.11
N GLU A 221 -7.13 -26.39 5.63
CA GLU A 221 -8.25 -26.64 6.54
C GLU A 221 -9.60 -26.29 5.93
N LEU A 222 -10.60 -27.14 6.18
CA LEU A 222 -11.97 -26.99 5.72
C LEU A 222 -12.97 -27.21 6.87
N ASP A 223 -13.63 -26.14 7.30
CA ASP A 223 -14.70 -26.18 8.30
C ASP A 223 -16.05 -26.43 7.64
N CYS A 224 -16.47 -27.70 7.60
CA CYS A 224 -17.63 -28.14 6.86
C CYS A 224 -18.90 -28.16 7.72
N TRP A 225 -19.90 -27.38 7.31
CA TRP A 225 -21.21 -27.26 7.95
C TRP A 225 -22.33 -27.61 6.98
N ASP A 226 -23.47 -28.07 7.49
CA ASP A 226 -24.64 -28.39 6.67
C ASP A 226 -25.11 -27.17 5.84
N GLY A 227 -25.30 -27.39 4.54
CA GLY A 227 -25.86 -26.39 3.62
C GLY A 227 -27.34 -26.64 3.27
N PRO A 228 -28.03 -25.63 2.72
CA PRO A 228 -29.46 -25.69 2.42
C PRO A 228 -29.80 -26.58 1.22
N ASP A 229 -28.83 -26.90 0.37
CA ASP A 229 -28.94 -27.65 -0.87
C ASP A 229 -28.44 -29.10 -0.75
N ASN A 230 -28.49 -29.67 0.46
CA ASN A 230 -27.93 -30.98 0.82
C ASN A 230 -26.42 -31.11 0.52
N MET A 231 -25.72 -30.00 0.27
CA MET A 231 -24.29 -29.95 0.07
C MET A 231 -23.64 -29.05 1.14
N PRO A 232 -22.50 -29.44 1.71
CA PRO A 232 -21.85 -28.65 2.75
C PRO A 232 -21.45 -27.24 2.31
N ARG A 233 -21.33 -26.36 3.30
CA ARG A 233 -20.72 -25.03 3.20
C ARG A 233 -19.45 -25.00 4.04
N VAL A 234 -18.51 -24.15 3.62
CA VAL A 234 -17.28 -23.88 4.36
C VAL A 234 -17.32 -22.47 4.91
N TYR A 235 -17.21 -22.33 6.23
CA TYR A 235 -17.15 -21.06 6.97
C TYR A 235 -16.83 -21.32 8.44
N HIS A 236 -16.45 -20.27 9.19
CA HIS A 236 -16.18 -20.41 10.61
C HIS A 236 -17.49 -20.44 11.41
N GLY A 237 -17.76 -21.56 12.07
CA GLY A 237 -19.00 -21.81 12.79
C GLY A 237 -19.37 -20.72 13.79
N ARG A 238 -20.67 -20.41 13.87
CA ARG A 238 -21.20 -19.42 14.84
C ARG A 238 -20.49 -18.06 14.71
N THR A 239 -20.07 -17.65 13.52
CA THR A 239 -19.54 -16.31 13.28
C THR A 239 -20.32 -15.63 12.15
N LEU A 240 -19.86 -14.45 11.75
CA LEU A 240 -20.42 -13.67 10.64
C LEU A 240 -19.60 -13.80 9.35
N THR A 241 -18.61 -14.69 9.34
CA THR A 241 -17.82 -14.99 8.15
C THR A 241 -18.73 -15.45 7.01
N SER A 242 -18.41 -15.02 5.78
CA SER A 242 -19.20 -15.41 4.61
C SER A 242 -19.09 -16.91 4.35
N LYS A 243 -20.01 -17.48 3.57
CA LYS A 243 -20.09 -18.93 3.34
C LYS A 243 -19.79 -19.29 1.90
N ILE A 244 -18.84 -20.18 1.68
CA ILE A 244 -18.51 -20.68 0.34
C ILE A 244 -19.01 -22.12 0.16
N LYS A 245 -19.24 -22.51 -1.09
CA LYS A 245 -19.71 -23.87 -1.42
C LYS A 245 -18.55 -24.84 -1.32
N PHE A 246 -18.77 -25.96 -0.63
CA PHE A 246 -17.78 -27.04 -0.53
C PHE A 246 -17.31 -27.54 -1.91
N ILE A 247 -18.23 -27.67 -2.88
CA ILE A 247 -17.89 -28.14 -4.22
C ILE A 247 -16.95 -27.20 -4.98
N GLU A 248 -17.08 -25.88 -4.80
CA GLU A 248 -16.19 -24.90 -5.43
C GLU A 248 -14.82 -24.94 -4.76
N VAL A 249 -14.76 -25.09 -3.44
CA VAL A 249 -13.50 -25.30 -2.70
C VAL A 249 -12.75 -26.52 -3.24
N LEU A 250 -13.42 -27.66 -3.42
CA LEU A 250 -12.77 -28.85 -3.99
C LEU A 250 -12.26 -28.64 -5.42
N ARG A 251 -13.01 -27.93 -6.27
CA ARG A 251 -12.58 -27.61 -7.64
C ARG A 251 -11.33 -26.74 -7.64
N THR A 252 -11.29 -25.72 -6.78
CA THR A 252 -10.13 -24.85 -6.62
C THR A 252 -8.91 -25.62 -6.09
N ILE A 253 -9.11 -26.52 -5.12
CA ILE A 253 -8.04 -27.40 -4.62
C ILE A 253 -7.52 -28.29 -5.75
N LYS A 254 -8.40 -28.94 -6.53
CA LYS A 254 -8.00 -29.78 -7.68
C LYS A 254 -7.14 -29.02 -8.68
N GLU A 255 -7.51 -27.77 -8.97
CA GLU A 255 -6.80 -26.93 -9.95
C GLU A 255 -5.42 -26.48 -9.45
N HIS A 256 -5.27 -26.22 -8.14
CA HIS A 256 -4.07 -25.57 -7.60
C HIS A 256 -3.17 -26.44 -6.72
N ALA A 257 -3.63 -27.62 -6.28
CA ALA A 257 -2.92 -28.48 -5.34
C ALA A 257 -1.46 -28.73 -5.73
N PHE A 258 -1.20 -28.93 -7.03
CA PHE A 258 0.11 -29.34 -7.53
C PHE A 258 0.76 -28.36 -8.51
N VAL A 259 0.35 -27.08 -8.48
CA VAL A 259 0.91 -26.05 -9.40
C VAL A 259 2.37 -25.72 -9.07
N THR A 260 2.72 -25.64 -7.79
CA THR A 260 4.06 -25.24 -7.32
C THR A 260 4.86 -26.35 -6.65
N SER A 261 4.22 -27.49 -6.36
CA SER A 261 4.87 -28.64 -5.72
C SER A 261 4.13 -29.92 -6.05
N GLU A 262 4.86 -30.99 -6.37
CA GLU A 262 4.29 -32.32 -6.65
C GLU A 262 3.97 -33.12 -5.37
N TYR A 263 4.46 -32.68 -4.21
CA TYR A 263 4.32 -33.41 -2.94
C TYR A 263 2.90 -33.35 -2.39
N PRO A 264 2.51 -34.32 -1.52
CA PRO A 264 1.11 -34.51 -1.13
C PRO A 264 0.48 -33.29 -0.47
N VAL A 265 -0.85 -33.18 -0.61
CA VAL A 265 -1.68 -32.19 0.08
C VAL A 265 -2.56 -32.89 1.11
N ILE A 266 -2.60 -32.38 2.34
CA ILE A 266 -3.45 -32.86 3.43
C ILE A 266 -4.63 -31.91 3.57
N LEU A 267 -5.84 -32.45 3.56
CA LEU A 267 -7.06 -31.72 3.87
C LEU A 267 -7.47 -32.02 5.32
N SER A 268 -7.26 -31.07 6.22
CA SER A 268 -7.74 -31.10 7.60
C SER A 268 -9.22 -30.75 7.60
N ILE A 269 -10.09 -31.73 7.86
CA ILE A 269 -11.54 -31.53 7.82
C ILE A 269 -12.06 -31.35 9.25
N GLU A 270 -12.57 -30.15 9.55
CA GLU A 270 -13.38 -29.90 10.73
C GLU A 270 -14.85 -30.10 10.37
N ASN A 271 -15.43 -31.23 10.78
CA ASN A 271 -16.74 -31.67 10.29
C ASN A 271 -17.86 -31.46 11.32
N HIS A 272 -18.81 -30.61 10.93
CA HIS A 272 -20.06 -30.32 11.66
C HIS A 272 -21.31 -30.71 10.85
N CYS A 273 -21.13 -31.47 9.77
CA CYS A 273 -22.22 -31.89 8.89
C CYS A 273 -23.01 -33.08 9.45
N SER A 274 -24.28 -33.18 9.10
CA SER A 274 -25.11 -34.36 9.33
C SER A 274 -24.68 -35.54 8.47
N LEU A 275 -24.99 -36.77 8.90
CA LEU A 275 -24.61 -38.00 8.16
C LEU A 275 -25.03 -37.99 6.67
N PRO A 276 -26.22 -37.51 6.26
CA PRO A 276 -26.56 -37.39 4.84
C PRO A 276 -25.59 -36.47 4.07
N GLN A 277 -25.25 -35.30 4.61
CA GLN A 277 -24.33 -34.39 3.95
C GLN A 277 -22.88 -34.89 4.00
N GLN A 278 -22.48 -35.65 5.03
CA GLN A 278 -21.19 -36.35 5.04
C GLN A 278 -21.07 -37.37 3.91
N ARG A 279 -22.15 -38.10 3.58
CA ARG A 279 -22.16 -39.01 2.42
C ARG A 279 -21.98 -38.24 1.11
N ASN A 280 -22.67 -37.11 0.96
CA ASN A 280 -22.53 -36.25 -0.21
C ASN A 280 -21.11 -35.64 -0.31
N MET A 281 -20.52 -35.29 0.83
CA MET A 281 -19.13 -34.83 0.93
C MET A 281 -18.16 -35.91 0.43
N ALA A 282 -18.33 -37.16 0.86
CA ALA A 282 -17.51 -38.29 0.42
C ALA A 282 -17.64 -38.55 -1.10
N VAL A 283 -18.87 -38.52 -1.64
CA VAL A 283 -19.12 -38.62 -3.09
C VAL A 283 -18.43 -37.50 -3.85
N ALA A 284 -18.55 -36.26 -3.37
CA ALA A 284 -17.91 -35.11 -4.00
C ALA A 284 -16.37 -35.19 -3.97
N PHE A 285 -15.76 -35.69 -2.88
CA PHE A 285 -14.33 -35.95 -2.85
C PHE A 285 -13.91 -36.95 -3.95
N LEU A 286 -14.63 -38.07 -4.07
CA LEU A 286 -14.35 -39.09 -5.08
C LEU A 286 -14.52 -38.56 -6.51
N GLU A 287 -15.63 -37.87 -6.80
CA GLU A 287 -15.94 -37.38 -8.14
C GLU A 287 -15.02 -36.23 -8.57
N VAL A 288 -14.73 -35.28 -7.67
CA VAL A 288 -13.93 -34.10 -8.02
C VAL A 288 -12.46 -34.42 -8.03
N LEU A 289 -11.92 -35.03 -6.97
CA LEU A 289 -10.48 -35.26 -6.84
C LEU A 289 -10.01 -36.50 -7.62
N GLY A 290 -10.90 -37.48 -7.84
CA GLY A 290 -10.61 -38.68 -8.63
C GLY A 290 -9.33 -39.37 -8.17
N ASP A 291 -8.43 -39.69 -9.11
CA ASP A 291 -7.17 -40.39 -8.84
C ASP A 291 -6.20 -39.61 -7.94
N MET A 292 -6.40 -38.31 -7.75
CA MET A 292 -5.58 -37.54 -6.80
C MET A 292 -5.91 -37.94 -5.36
N LEU A 293 -7.12 -38.41 -5.07
CA LEU A 293 -7.53 -38.79 -3.72
C LEU A 293 -6.87 -40.11 -3.30
N LEU A 294 -6.23 -40.13 -2.14
CA LEU A 294 -5.73 -41.36 -1.54
C LEU A 294 -6.88 -42.08 -0.83
N VAL A 295 -7.33 -43.20 -1.41
CA VAL A 295 -8.44 -44.02 -0.89
C VAL A 295 -7.99 -45.35 -0.29
N GLU A 296 -6.82 -45.84 -0.66
CA GLU A 296 -6.21 -47.07 -0.13
C GLU A 296 -4.80 -46.79 0.40
N PRO A 297 -4.31 -47.54 1.41
CA PRO A 297 -2.91 -47.47 1.83
C PRO A 297 -1.95 -47.77 0.67
N ILE A 298 -0.83 -47.05 0.61
CA ILE A 298 0.21 -47.28 -0.41
C ILE A 298 0.82 -48.68 -0.25
N GLU A 299 1.05 -49.09 1.00
CA GLU A 299 1.52 -50.43 1.37
C GLU A 299 0.58 -50.99 2.44
N ARG A 300 -0.04 -52.14 2.16
CA ARG A 300 -1.07 -52.73 3.04
C ARG A 300 -0.52 -53.18 4.39
N ASP A 301 0.71 -53.69 4.41
CA ASP A 301 1.39 -54.20 5.61
C ASP A 301 2.53 -53.28 6.08
N GLY A 302 2.53 -52.02 5.63
CA GLY A 302 3.56 -51.04 5.98
C GLY A 302 3.53 -50.66 7.46
N THR A 303 4.66 -50.75 8.15
CA THR A 303 4.79 -50.38 9.57
C THR A 303 5.17 -48.91 9.79
N GLN A 304 5.36 -48.14 8.71
CA GLN A 304 5.77 -46.73 8.74
C GLN A 304 4.88 -45.89 7.83
N MET A 305 4.81 -44.59 8.10
CA MET A 305 4.12 -43.64 7.22
C MET A 305 4.84 -43.56 5.86
N PRO A 306 4.11 -43.53 4.73
CA PRO A 306 4.73 -43.37 3.42
C PRO A 306 5.53 -42.07 3.33
N SER A 307 6.55 -42.07 2.49
CA SER A 307 7.35 -40.88 2.21
C SER A 307 6.61 -39.86 1.34
N PRO A 308 7.01 -38.56 1.37
CA PRO A 308 6.51 -37.57 0.42
C PRO A 308 6.65 -38.02 -1.04
N SER A 309 7.74 -38.72 -1.39
CA SER A 309 7.98 -39.24 -2.74
C SER A 309 6.94 -40.28 -3.17
N GLN A 310 6.58 -41.21 -2.28
CA GLN A 310 5.55 -42.22 -2.55
C GLN A 310 4.14 -41.61 -2.68
N LEU A 311 3.94 -40.44 -2.07
CA LEU A 311 2.66 -39.73 -2.03
C LEU A 311 2.57 -38.56 -3.04
N LYS A 312 3.49 -38.50 -4.01
CA LYS A 312 3.45 -37.46 -5.05
C LYS A 312 2.09 -37.44 -5.75
N ARG A 313 1.55 -36.23 -5.89
CA ARG A 313 0.26 -35.91 -6.51
C ARG A 313 -0.93 -36.58 -5.83
N ARG A 314 -0.81 -36.93 -4.54
CA ARG A 314 -1.90 -37.45 -3.71
C ARG A 314 -2.47 -36.40 -2.76
N ILE A 315 -3.77 -36.51 -2.51
CA ILE A 315 -4.53 -35.71 -1.56
C ILE A 315 -5.00 -36.65 -0.45
N ILE A 316 -4.68 -36.29 0.79
CA ILE A 316 -4.95 -37.08 1.99
C ILE A 316 -6.05 -36.40 2.80
N ILE A 317 -7.03 -37.15 3.27
CA ILE A 317 -8.09 -36.63 4.13
C ILE A 317 -7.74 -36.90 5.59
N LYS A 318 -7.51 -35.84 6.37
CA LYS A 318 -7.44 -35.89 7.83
C LYS A 318 -8.84 -35.63 8.39
N HIS A 319 -9.51 -36.69 8.83
CA HIS A 319 -10.83 -36.63 9.45
C HIS A 319 -10.94 -37.69 10.55
N LYS A 320 -11.86 -37.51 11.50
CA LYS A 320 -12.16 -38.52 12.54
C LYS A 320 -12.59 -39.84 11.88
N LYS A 321 -11.89 -40.94 12.17
CA LYS A 321 -12.28 -42.29 11.77
C LYS A 321 -13.12 -42.91 12.90
N PRO A 322 -14.29 -43.51 12.63
CA PRO A 322 -14.99 -44.31 13.63
C PRO A 322 -14.11 -45.51 14.04
N PRO A 323 -14.14 -45.94 15.32
CA PRO A 323 -13.42 -47.14 15.74
C PRO A 323 -13.90 -48.36 14.95
N ASP A 324 -12.98 -49.24 14.59
CA ASP A 324 -13.32 -50.59 14.13
C ASP A 324 -13.92 -51.36 15.33
N GLU A 325 -14.80 -52.36 15.10
CA GLU A 325 -15.61 -53.05 16.14
C GLU A 325 -14.81 -53.72 17.29
N HIS A 326 -13.48 -53.57 17.34
CA HIS A 326 -12.56 -54.19 18.30
C HIS A 326 -11.57 -53.25 19.01
N GLU A 327 -11.68 -51.92 18.87
CA GLU A 327 -10.80 -50.98 19.61
C GLU A 327 -11.57 -50.13 20.62
N GLU A 328 -11.36 -50.38 21.91
CA GLU A 328 -11.81 -49.51 23.01
C GLU A 328 -10.96 -48.22 23.05
N ILE A 329 -11.58 -47.06 22.83
CA ILE A 329 -10.91 -45.76 22.88
C ILE A 329 -10.97 -45.16 24.30
N ILE A 330 -9.80 -44.89 24.88
CA ILE A 330 -9.64 -43.99 26.03
C ILE A 330 -9.65 -42.54 25.51
N PHE A 331 -10.74 -41.80 25.76
CA PHE A 331 -10.76 -40.36 25.52
C PHE A 331 -9.99 -39.62 26.62
N GLN A 332 -8.78 -39.15 26.33
CA GLN A 332 -8.19 -38.05 27.08
C GLN A 332 -8.76 -36.75 26.52
N ARG A 333 -9.60 -36.08 27.31
CA ARG A 333 -10.00 -34.69 27.06
C ARG A 333 -8.81 -33.81 27.39
N ASP A 334 -8.25 -33.17 26.36
CA ASP A 334 -7.30 -32.08 26.54
C ASP A 334 -8.12 -30.81 26.87
N GLU A 335 -8.17 -30.45 28.16
CA GLU A 335 -8.72 -29.17 28.61
C GLU A 335 -7.65 -28.08 28.44
N GLY A 336 -7.36 -27.74 27.17
CA GLY A 336 -6.69 -26.50 26.83
C GLY A 336 -7.65 -25.33 27.05
N ILE A 337 -7.31 -24.42 27.96
CA ILE A 337 -8.03 -23.16 28.15
C ILE A 337 -7.66 -22.24 26.98
N ASP A 338 -8.28 -22.45 25.82
CA ASP A 338 -8.33 -21.48 24.74
C ASP A 338 -9.74 -20.84 24.73
N PHE A 339 -9.78 -19.50 24.61
CA PHE A 339 -11.02 -18.71 24.64
C PHE A 339 -11.79 -18.90 23.32
N ASP A 340 -12.36 -20.09 23.14
CA ASP A 340 -12.94 -20.54 21.87
C ASP A 340 -14.36 -19.98 21.68
N ILE A 341 -14.61 -19.36 20.52
CA ILE A 341 -15.92 -18.86 20.08
C ILE A 341 -16.97 -20.00 20.09
N ASN A 342 -16.52 -21.25 19.99
CA ASN A 342 -17.36 -22.43 20.08
C ASN A 342 -18.05 -22.62 21.44
N ASN A 343 -17.56 -22.00 22.53
CA ASN A 343 -18.16 -22.07 23.86
C ASN A 343 -19.13 -20.91 24.18
N THR A 344 -19.54 -20.17 23.16
CA THR A 344 -20.42 -19.00 23.32
C THR A 344 -21.90 -19.39 23.31
N VAL A 345 -22.68 -18.76 24.19
CA VAL A 345 -24.15 -18.90 24.26
C VAL A 345 -24.81 -18.21 23.06
N LYS A 346 -24.30 -17.02 22.72
CA LYS A 346 -24.75 -16.25 21.57
C LYS A 346 -23.67 -15.29 21.13
N ASN A 347 -23.63 -14.99 19.84
CA ASN A 347 -22.77 -13.97 19.27
C ASN A 347 -23.46 -13.28 18.09
N GLY A 348 -22.89 -12.17 17.64
CA GLY A 348 -23.41 -11.40 16.52
C GLY A 348 -23.06 -9.92 16.63
N ILE A 349 -23.40 -9.14 15.60
CA ILE A 349 -23.23 -7.68 15.62
C ILE A 349 -24.39 -7.05 16.37
N LEU A 350 -24.07 -6.26 17.40
CA LEU A 350 -24.98 -5.27 17.96
C LEU A 350 -24.35 -3.89 17.78
N HIS A 351 -25.17 -2.85 17.90
CA HIS A 351 -24.67 -1.50 17.76
C HIS A 351 -24.57 -0.82 19.14
N LEU A 352 -23.44 -0.16 19.41
CA LEU A 352 -23.28 0.73 20.55
C LEU A 352 -23.34 2.18 20.07
N GLU A 353 -23.94 3.03 20.90
CA GLU A 353 -23.98 4.48 20.65
C GLU A 353 -22.57 5.06 20.77
N ASP A 354 -22.14 5.82 19.75
CA ASP A 354 -20.86 6.52 19.77
C ASP A 354 -20.90 7.62 20.84
N PRO A 355 -20.05 7.53 21.88
CA PRO A 355 -20.09 8.46 23.01
C PRO A 355 -19.60 9.87 22.64
N VAL A 356 -18.92 10.06 21.50
CA VAL A 356 -18.23 11.31 21.12
C VAL A 356 -18.84 12.02 19.90
N ASP A 357 -19.81 11.44 19.22
CA ASP A 357 -20.40 12.08 18.01
C ASP A 357 -21.20 13.35 18.35
N HIS A 358 -21.08 14.38 17.51
CA HIS A 358 -21.69 15.72 17.61
C HIS A 358 -22.97 15.86 16.78
N THR A 359 -23.33 14.87 15.97
CA THR A 359 -24.54 14.95 15.14
C THR A 359 -25.82 14.77 16.00
N HIS A 360 -26.86 15.59 15.76
CA HIS A 360 -28.18 15.45 16.41
C HIS A 360 -28.86 14.09 16.18
N ARG A 361 -28.26 13.20 15.38
CA ARG A 361 -28.64 11.81 15.22
C ARG A 361 -27.58 10.94 15.90
N LYS A 362 -27.97 10.28 17.00
CA LYS A 362 -27.14 9.26 17.67
C LYS A 362 -26.52 8.32 16.63
N LYS A 363 -25.20 8.36 16.48
CA LYS A 363 -24.48 7.45 15.59
C LYS A 363 -24.25 6.12 16.32
N TRP A 364 -24.70 5.05 15.70
CA TRP A 364 -24.63 3.70 16.23
C TRP A 364 -23.53 2.95 15.48
N ARG A 365 -22.51 2.48 16.18
CA ARG A 365 -21.39 1.75 15.58
C ARG A 365 -21.56 0.25 15.79
N PRO A 366 -21.32 -0.60 14.79
CA PRO A 366 -21.39 -2.05 14.94
C PRO A 366 -20.19 -2.55 15.78
N HIS A 367 -20.47 -3.44 16.71
CA HIS A 367 -19.47 -4.19 17.47
C HIS A 367 -19.83 -5.67 17.43
N PHE A 368 -18.83 -6.55 17.37
CA PHE A 368 -19.08 -7.98 17.53
C PHE A 368 -19.25 -8.31 19.00
N PHE A 369 -20.43 -8.78 19.39
CA PHE A 369 -20.74 -9.20 20.74
C PHE A 369 -20.61 -10.70 20.91
N MET A 370 -20.14 -11.10 22.08
CA MET A 370 -19.95 -12.49 22.45
C MET A 370 -20.47 -12.70 23.87
N LEU A 371 -21.59 -13.43 23.99
CA LEU A 371 -22.18 -13.81 25.26
C LEU A 371 -21.69 -15.22 25.64
N THR A 372 -21.01 -15.30 26.77
CA THR A 372 -20.65 -16.56 27.44
C THR A 372 -21.68 -16.85 28.55
N GLN A 373 -21.54 -17.96 29.25
CA GLN A 373 -22.42 -18.29 30.39
C GLN A 373 -22.43 -17.19 31.47
N ASN A 374 -21.30 -16.48 31.66
CA ASN A 374 -21.12 -15.58 32.80
C ASN A 374 -20.80 -14.12 32.41
N LYS A 375 -20.45 -13.83 31.15
CA LYS A 375 -19.96 -12.53 30.70
C LYS A 375 -20.36 -12.20 29.27
N MET A 376 -20.52 -10.92 28.99
CA MET A 376 -20.67 -10.37 27.63
C MET A 376 -19.42 -9.58 27.25
N TYR A 377 -18.83 -9.94 26.12
CA TYR A 377 -17.69 -9.25 25.52
C TYR A 377 -18.14 -8.52 24.25
N TYR A 378 -17.46 -7.45 23.88
CA TYR A 378 -17.65 -6.80 22.59
C TYR A 378 -16.30 -6.35 22.02
N SER A 379 -16.14 -6.42 20.70
CA SER A 379 -14.93 -5.95 20.01
C SER A 379 -14.84 -4.43 20.04
N GLU A 380 -13.64 -3.85 19.95
CA GLU A 380 -13.51 -2.42 19.60
C GLU A 380 -13.97 -2.18 18.15
N VAL A 381 -14.40 -0.96 17.84
CA VAL A 381 -14.82 -0.59 16.47
C VAL A 381 -13.61 -0.69 15.53
N GLN A 382 -13.64 -1.67 14.63
CA GLN A 382 -12.87 -1.62 13.39
C GLN A 382 -13.71 -0.86 12.38
N SER A 383 -13.18 0.26 11.88
CA SER A 383 -13.86 1.01 10.82
C SER A 383 -13.88 0.16 9.57
N GLU A 384 -14.98 0.17 8.82
CA GLU A 384 -15.11 -0.49 7.51
C GLU A 384 -14.01 -0.03 6.51
N GLU A 385 -13.34 1.10 6.79
CA GLU A 385 -12.18 1.61 6.03
C GLU A 385 -10.83 0.91 6.36
N ASP A 386 -10.80 -0.08 7.26
CA ASP A 386 -9.55 -0.77 7.64
C ASP A 386 -9.07 -1.81 6.61
N GLU A 387 -9.91 -2.17 5.62
CA GLU A 387 -9.54 -3.16 4.59
C GLU A 387 -8.76 -2.58 3.40
N ASP A 388 -8.73 -1.25 3.23
CA ASP A 388 -7.99 -0.56 2.16
C ASP A 388 -6.66 0.10 2.62
N SER A 389 -6.30 -0.07 3.90
CA SER A 389 -5.19 0.65 4.55
C SER A 389 -3.80 0.29 4.01
N ASP A 390 -3.60 -0.86 3.37
CA ASP A 390 -2.26 -1.37 3.03
C ASP A 390 -1.85 -1.15 1.55
N THR A 391 -2.63 -0.42 0.75
CA THR A 391 -2.28 -0.17 -0.67
C THR A 391 -2.42 1.26 -1.20
N TYR A 392 -2.67 2.26 -0.35
CA TYR A 392 -2.52 3.65 -0.78
C TYR A 392 -1.07 4.12 -0.62
N THR A 393 -0.18 3.66 -1.51
CA THR A 393 0.85 4.59 -1.99
C THR A 393 0.09 5.78 -2.55
N LYS A 394 0.32 6.98 -2.02
CA LYS A 394 -0.16 8.23 -2.61
C LYS A 394 0.14 8.13 -4.11
N GLU A 395 -0.88 7.80 -4.91
CA GLU A 395 -0.80 8.00 -6.35
C GLU A 395 -0.35 9.45 -6.45
N SER A 396 0.78 9.63 -7.13
CA SER A 396 1.32 10.94 -7.43
C SER A 396 0.14 11.78 -7.87
N VAL A 397 -0.24 12.75 -7.04
CA VAL A 397 -1.05 13.88 -7.49
C VAL A 397 -0.38 14.31 -8.79
N PRO A 398 -1.08 14.28 -9.93
CA PRO A 398 -0.49 14.66 -11.20
C PRO A 398 0.23 15.99 -10.96
N ASN A 399 1.54 15.98 -11.22
CA ASN A 399 2.43 17.11 -11.06
C ASN A 399 2.18 18.13 -12.19
N GLU A 400 0.92 18.33 -12.57
CA GLU A 400 0.51 19.46 -13.37
C GLU A 400 0.44 20.62 -12.39
N GLU A 401 1.40 21.52 -12.53
CA GLU A 401 1.55 22.73 -11.73
C GLU A 401 0.20 23.42 -11.49
N ILE A 402 -0.34 23.20 -10.30
CA ILE A 402 -1.18 24.20 -9.68
C ILE A 402 -0.42 24.76 -8.50
N ASP A 403 -0.15 26.05 -8.56
CA ASP A 403 0.53 26.78 -7.50
C ASP A 403 -0.38 26.89 -6.27
N PHE A 404 -0.40 25.82 -5.45
CA PHE A 404 -1.04 25.77 -4.14
C PHE A 404 -0.60 26.89 -3.17
N GLY A 405 0.38 27.72 -3.57
CA GLY A 405 0.92 28.86 -2.84
C GLY A 405 0.21 30.21 -3.07
N GLU A 406 -0.72 30.30 -4.04
CA GLU A 406 -1.27 31.58 -4.51
C GLU A 406 -2.63 31.96 -3.90
N GLU A 407 -2.82 33.24 -3.51
CA GLU A 407 -4.03 33.75 -2.83
C GLU A 407 -5.34 33.43 -3.54
N TRP A 408 -5.32 33.46 -4.86
CA TRP A 408 -6.47 33.26 -5.71
C TRP A 408 -6.78 31.79 -6.02
N PHE A 409 -5.91 30.81 -5.68
CA PHE A 409 -6.18 29.41 -6.01
C PHE A 409 -6.83 28.65 -4.84
N HIS A 410 -7.99 28.07 -5.10
CA HIS A 410 -8.90 27.49 -4.12
C HIS A 410 -9.08 25.97 -4.27
N GLY A 411 -8.26 25.30 -5.09
CA GLY A 411 -8.29 23.84 -5.22
C GLY A 411 -9.67 23.31 -5.65
N LYS A 412 -10.03 22.14 -5.13
CA LYS A 412 -11.36 21.56 -5.30
C LYS A 412 -12.33 22.09 -4.25
N LEU A 413 -13.35 22.81 -4.71
CA LEU A 413 -14.48 23.24 -3.86
C LEU A 413 -15.46 22.07 -3.69
N LEU A 414 -16.02 21.90 -2.49
CA LEU A 414 -16.93 20.80 -2.15
C LEU A 414 -18.29 20.96 -2.82
N ASN A 415 -18.76 22.21 -2.96
CA ASN A 415 -20.00 22.57 -3.64
C ASN A 415 -19.75 23.47 -4.86
N GLY A 416 -18.55 23.39 -5.44
CA GLY A 416 -18.20 24.04 -6.71
C GLY A 416 -18.56 25.50 -6.83
N PHE A 417 -19.38 25.82 -7.84
CA PHE A 417 -19.77 27.19 -8.16
C PHE A 417 -20.53 27.87 -7.01
N THR A 418 -21.39 27.15 -6.28
CA THR A 418 -22.14 27.72 -5.16
C THR A 418 -21.20 28.17 -4.03
N GLU A 419 -20.17 27.35 -3.72
CA GLU A 419 -19.16 27.73 -2.73
C GLU A 419 -18.28 28.89 -3.22
N ALA A 420 -17.95 28.92 -4.52
CA ALA A 420 -17.23 30.05 -5.12
C ALA A 420 -18.02 31.37 -5.05
N GLU A 421 -19.33 31.31 -5.31
CA GLU A 421 -20.24 32.46 -5.19
C GLU A 421 -20.30 32.97 -3.75
N GLU A 422 -20.49 32.07 -2.78
CA GLU A 422 -20.51 32.41 -1.36
C GLU A 422 -19.21 33.10 -0.91
N LEU A 423 -18.05 32.56 -1.29
CA LEU A 423 -16.74 33.14 -0.96
C LEU A 423 -16.56 34.55 -1.53
N LEU A 424 -16.99 34.78 -2.78
CA LEU A 424 -16.95 36.09 -3.43
C LEU A 424 -17.95 37.09 -2.82
N HIS A 425 -19.13 36.62 -2.41
CA HIS A 425 -20.13 37.44 -1.71
C HIS A 425 -19.67 37.85 -0.31
N GLN A 426 -19.08 36.92 0.45
CA GLN A 426 -18.61 37.17 1.81
C GLN A 426 -17.38 38.06 1.86
N SER A 427 -16.46 37.87 0.92
CA SER A 427 -15.14 38.52 0.94
C SER A 427 -15.06 39.74 0.04
N TYR A 428 -16.16 40.25 -0.52
CA TYR A 428 -16.19 41.29 -1.56
C TYR A 428 -15.09 42.37 -1.40
N LEU A 429 -14.09 42.36 -2.30
CA LEU A 429 -12.95 43.29 -2.30
C LEU A 429 -13.07 44.38 -3.39
N GLY A 430 -14.20 44.44 -4.11
CA GLY A 430 -14.42 45.36 -5.23
C GLY A 430 -14.69 44.66 -6.57
N GLU A 431 -14.93 45.46 -7.62
CA GLU A 431 -15.00 45.00 -9.02
C GLU A 431 -13.73 44.24 -9.41
N GLY A 432 -13.88 43.08 -10.04
CA GLY A 432 -12.75 42.24 -10.44
C GLY A 432 -12.16 41.38 -9.32
N SER A 433 -12.76 41.35 -8.13
CA SER A 433 -12.40 40.35 -7.10
C SER A 433 -12.57 38.94 -7.65
N PHE A 434 -11.61 38.04 -7.43
CA PHE A 434 -11.63 36.73 -8.12
C PHE A 434 -11.00 35.57 -7.34
N LEU A 435 -11.36 34.35 -7.74
CA LEU A 435 -10.73 33.10 -7.31
C LEU A 435 -10.74 32.07 -8.44
N VAL A 436 -9.88 31.05 -8.34
CA VAL A 436 -9.76 29.94 -9.29
C VAL A 436 -9.91 28.62 -8.54
N HIS A 437 -10.70 27.70 -9.08
CA HIS A 437 -10.91 26.37 -8.52
C HIS A 437 -10.95 25.29 -9.60
N GLU A 438 -10.84 24.02 -9.22
CA GLU A 438 -11.05 22.89 -10.14
C GLU A 438 -12.47 22.91 -10.70
N SER A 439 -12.61 22.58 -11.99
CA SER A 439 -13.91 22.57 -12.66
C SER A 439 -14.73 21.34 -12.27
N GLU A 440 -15.99 21.55 -11.88
CA GLU A 440 -16.93 20.46 -11.63
C GLU A 440 -17.44 19.81 -12.92
N MET A 441 -17.52 20.59 -14.00
CA MET A 441 -18.12 20.12 -15.25
C MET A 441 -17.10 19.45 -16.17
N PHE A 442 -15.82 19.74 -16.00
CA PHE A 442 -14.75 19.31 -16.90
C PHE A 442 -13.55 18.79 -16.10
N VAL A 443 -13.42 17.46 -16.03
CA VAL A 443 -12.33 16.80 -15.31
C VAL A 443 -10.98 17.21 -15.89
N GLY A 444 -10.10 17.77 -15.07
CA GLY A 444 -8.76 18.23 -15.46
C GLY A 444 -8.66 19.73 -15.82
N ASP A 445 -9.80 20.42 -15.89
CA ASP A 445 -9.85 21.86 -16.18
C ASP A 445 -10.16 22.69 -14.92
N TYR A 446 -10.17 24.02 -15.07
CA TYR A 446 -10.38 24.96 -13.98
C TYR A 446 -11.52 25.94 -14.29
N SER A 447 -11.98 26.61 -13.25
CA SER A 447 -13.00 27.64 -13.30
C SER A 447 -12.47 28.90 -12.62
N LEU A 448 -12.54 30.02 -13.33
CA LEU A 448 -12.30 31.37 -12.81
C LEU A 448 -13.64 32.00 -12.41
N SER A 449 -13.78 32.34 -11.14
CA SER A 449 -14.97 33.00 -10.60
C SER A 449 -14.60 34.43 -10.20
N PHE A 450 -15.35 35.42 -10.67
CA PHE A 450 -15.05 36.83 -10.38
C PHE A 450 -16.29 37.70 -10.21
N TRP A 451 -16.14 38.79 -9.47
CA TRP A 451 -17.20 39.74 -9.18
C TRP A 451 -17.33 40.83 -10.23
N ARG A 452 -18.56 41.05 -10.72
CA ARG A 452 -18.88 42.15 -11.63
C ARG A 452 -20.33 42.61 -11.50
N GLN A 453 -20.56 43.92 -11.47
CA GLN A 453 -21.88 44.56 -11.50
C GLN A 453 -22.90 44.00 -10.48
N GLY A 454 -22.41 43.57 -9.30
CA GLY A 454 -23.25 43.05 -8.23
C GLY A 454 -23.58 41.56 -8.32
N THR A 455 -22.99 40.84 -9.29
CA THR A 455 -23.15 39.40 -9.47
C THR A 455 -21.80 38.70 -9.67
N VAL A 456 -21.75 37.41 -9.34
CA VAL A 456 -20.59 36.56 -9.62
C VAL A 456 -20.71 35.99 -11.02
N HIS A 457 -19.60 35.97 -11.74
CA HIS A 457 -19.49 35.38 -13.06
C HIS A 457 -18.45 34.27 -13.04
N HIS A 458 -18.72 33.20 -13.80
CA HIS A 458 -17.83 32.07 -13.95
C HIS A 458 -17.32 32.00 -15.39
N CYS A 459 -16.03 31.79 -15.54
CA CYS A 459 -15.37 31.56 -16.82
C CYS A 459 -14.61 30.23 -16.74
N HIS A 460 -14.85 29.38 -17.72
CA HIS A 460 -14.14 28.12 -17.83
C HIS A 460 -12.72 28.39 -18.34
N ILE A 461 -11.73 27.96 -17.57
CA ILE A 461 -10.34 27.90 -17.99
C ILE A 461 -10.15 26.55 -18.67
N MET A 462 -10.13 26.58 -20.00
CA MET A 462 -9.91 25.40 -20.82
C MET A 462 -8.44 25.03 -20.79
N SER A 463 -8.16 23.73 -20.73
CA SER A 463 -6.86 23.18 -21.06
C SER A 463 -6.89 22.56 -22.46
N ARG A 464 -5.82 22.76 -23.24
CA ARG A 464 -5.61 22.04 -24.50
C ARG A 464 -4.18 21.56 -24.59
N GLN A 465 -4.00 20.41 -25.22
CA GLN A 465 -2.67 19.88 -25.51
C GLN A 465 -2.12 20.53 -26.78
N GLU A 466 -1.03 21.29 -26.67
CA GLU A 466 -0.38 21.95 -27.80
C GLU A 466 1.11 21.61 -27.80
N LYS A 467 1.57 20.87 -28.84
CA LYS A 467 2.94 20.34 -28.93
C LYS A 467 3.37 19.57 -27.67
N GLY A 468 2.43 18.85 -27.08
CA GLY A 468 2.64 18.06 -25.87
C GLY A 468 2.55 18.84 -24.57
N GLN A 469 2.51 20.17 -24.57
CA GLN A 469 2.35 20.97 -23.36
C GLN A 469 0.87 21.33 -23.11
N THR A 470 0.39 21.17 -21.89
CA THR A 470 -0.93 21.68 -21.49
C THR A 470 -0.89 23.21 -21.56
N LYS A 471 -1.77 23.79 -22.38
CA LYS A 471 -1.96 25.23 -22.52
C LYS A 471 -3.30 25.63 -21.93
N TYR A 472 -3.29 26.65 -21.08
CA TYR A 472 -4.50 27.17 -20.44
C TYR A 472 -4.98 28.42 -21.14
N PHE A 473 -6.28 28.54 -21.35
CA PHE A 473 -6.86 29.71 -22.03
C PHE A 473 -8.32 29.92 -21.62
N LEU A 474 -8.74 31.19 -21.63
CA LEU A 474 -10.14 31.60 -21.47
C LEU A 474 -10.83 31.82 -22.83
N CYS A 475 -10.03 32.09 -23.87
CA CYS A 475 -10.49 32.29 -25.24
C CYS A 475 -9.42 31.77 -26.22
N ASP A 476 -9.82 31.25 -27.38
CA ASP A 476 -8.90 30.58 -28.31
C ASP A 476 -7.74 31.46 -28.84
N ALA A 477 -7.83 32.78 -28.66
CA ALA A 477 -6.88 33.76 -29.18
C ALA A 477 -5.55 33.81 -28.42
N ILE A 478 -5.53 33.51 -27.12
CA ILE A 478 -4.32 33.63 -26.28
C ILE A 478 -4.28 32.46 -25.30
N SER A 479 -3.13 31.78 -25.23
CA SER A 479 -2.93 30.62 -24.37
C SER A 479 -1.64 30.71 -23.56
N PHE A 480 -1.64 30.15 -22.36
CA PHE A 480 -0.58 30.28 -21.35
C PHE A 480 -0.01 28.92 -20.96
N ASP A 481 1.24 28.91 -20.51
CA ASP A 481 1.95 27.70 -20.09
C ASP A 481 1.46 27.10 -18.77
N ASN A 482 0.89 27.94 -17.90
CA ASN A 482 0.30 27.56 -16.62
C ASN A 482 -0.76 28.59 -16.21
N ILE A 483 -1.57 28.23 -15.21
CA ILE A 483 -2.67 29.06 -14.72
C ILE A 483 -2.15 30.36 -14.09
N TYR A 484 -1.00 30.31 -13.41
CA TYR A 484 -0.37 31.50 -12.83
C TYR A 484 -0.18 32.60 -13.88
N ASN A 485 0.47 32.27 -15.00
CA ASN A 485 0.72 33.20 -16.09
C ASN A 485 -0.59 33.71 -16.71
N LEU A 486 -1.62 32.85 -16.83
CA LEU A 486 -2.95 33.25 -17.28
C LEU A 486 -3.56 34.31 -16.35
N ILE A 487 -3.53 34.06 -15.04
CA ILE A 487 -4.10 34.97 -14.05
C ILE A 487 -3.31 36.28 -13.99
N THR A 488 -1.98 36.22 -13.93
CA THR A 488 -1.11 37.42 -13.95
C THR A 488 -1.34 38.26 -15.21
N TYR A 489 -1.55 37.63 -16.36
CA TYR A 489 -1.89 38.34 -17.59
C TYR A 489 -3.22 39.10 -17.46
N TYR A 490 -4.29 38.44 -17.01
CA TYR A 490 -5.62 39.05 -16.89
C TYR A 490 -5.76 40.01 -15.69
N GLN A 491 -4.79 40.06 -14.79
CA GLN A 491 -4.68 41.14 -13.80
C GLN A 491 -4.23 42.48 -14.42
N SER A 492 -3.52 42.43 -15.54
CA SER A 492 -3.00 43.61 -16.24
C SER A 492 -3.66 43.87 -17.60
N HIS A 493 -4.38 42.88 -18.14
CA HIS A 493 -5.04 42.94 -19.45
C HIS A 493 -6.53 42.63 -19.32
N GLN A 494 -7.35 43.36 -20.08
CA GLN A 494 -8.79 43.21 -20.04
C GLN A 494 -9.24 41.85 -20.59
N LEU A 495 -9.91 41.05 -19.76
CA LEU A 495 -10.74 39.93 -20.17
C LEU A 495 -11.97 40.48 -20.91
N ARG A 496 -12.08 40.17 -22.21
CA ARG A 496 -13.13 40.67 -23.09
C ARG A 496 -14.06 39.54 -23.53
N SER A 497 -15.35 39.78 -23.37
CA SER A 497 -16.45 38.98 -23.92
C SER A 497 -17.35 39.88 -24.76
N SER A 498 -18.29 39.31 -25.53
CA SER A 498 -19.32 40.06 -26.25
C SER A 498 -20.16 40.97 -25.35
N GLU A 499 -20.18 40.68 -24.04
CA GLU A 499 -21.01 41.37 -23.05
C GLU A 499 -20.18 42.22 -22.06
N PHE A 500 -18.83 42.13 -22.08
CA PHE A 500 -18.01 42.80 -21.07
C PHE A 500 -16.52 42.97 -21.36
N SER A 501 -15.88 43.84 -20.57
CA SER A 501 -14.44 44.04 -20.47
C SER A 501 -14.04 44.33 -19.02
N LEU A 502 -13.15 43.53 -18.42
CA LEU A 502 -12.73 43.66 -17.01
C LEU A 502 -11.29 43.16 -16.81
N CYS A 503 -10.51 43.73 -15.89
CA CYS A 503 -9.25 43.15 -15.41
C CYS A 503 -9.48 42.50 -14.05
N LEU A 504 -8.81 41.39 -13.78
CA LEU A 504 -8.80 40.77 -12.46
C LEU A 504 -8.10 41.70 -11.47
N ALA A 505 -8.76 41.99 -10.35
CA ALA A 505 -8.27 42.94 -9.35
C ALA A 505 -7.70 42.18 -8.15
N GLN A 506 -8.40 42.19 -7.01
CA GLN A 506 -7.91 41.57 -5.80
C GLN A 506 -8.25 40.07 -5.73
N PRO A 507 -7.27 39.20 -5.41
CA PRO A 507 -7.55 37.80 -5.18
C PRO A 507 -8.40 37.65 -3.91
N VAL A 508 -9.44 36.81 -3.94
CA VAL A 508 -10.17 36.44 -2.73
C VAL A 508 -9.27 35.51 -1.91
N PRO A 509 -8.84 35.91 -0.69
CA PRO A 509 -7.94 35.10 0.11
C PRO A 509 -8.61 33.79 0.52
N TRP A 510 -7.81 32.73 0.61
CA TRP A 510 -8.25 31.46 1.17
C TRP A 510 -8.64 31.64 2.64
N THR A 511 -9.91 31.43 2.97
CA THR A 511 -10.35 31.33 4.37
C THR A 511 -10.14 29.91 4.83
N ASP A 512 -9.11 29.71 5.66
CA ASP A 512 -8.83 28.40 6.22
C ASP A 512 -9.95 28.04 7.22
N LYS A 513 -10.96 27.30 6.74
CA LYS A 513 -12.18 26.96 7.49
C LYS A 513 -11.93 26.10 8.73
N HIS A 514 -10.69 25.83 9.11
CA HIS A 514 -10.39 25.14 10.36
C HIS A 514 -10.93 25.89 11.58
N GLU A 515 -11.05 27.23 11.52
CA GLU A 515 -11.65 28.02 12.61
C GLU A 515 -13.12 27.66 12.88
N GLU A 516 -13.85 27.16 11.87
CA GLU A 516 -15.23 26.68 11.99
C GLU A 516 -15.32 25.22 12.44
N LYS A 517 -14.18 24.51 12.51
CA LYS A 517 -14.17 23.09 12.86
C LYS A 517 -14.19 22.91 14.38
N GLU A 518 -15.07 22.03 14.81
CA GLU A 518 -15.24 21.65 16.23
C GLU A 518 -13.97 21.16 16.93
N TRP A 519 -13.01 20.59 16.19
CA TRP A 519 -11.73 20.14 16.74
C TRP A 519 -10.71 21.26 16.91
N PHE A 520 -10.98 22.48 16.40
CA PHE A 520 -10.03 23.59 16.47
C PHE A 520 -10.34 24.52 17.63
N HIS A 521 -9.29 24.91 18.36
CA HIS A 521 -9.38 25.79 19.51
C HIS A 521 -8.40 26.96 19.34
N SER A 522 -8.92 28.13 18.99
CA SER A 522 -8.13 29.32 18.66
C SER A 522 -7.32 29.90 19.83
N ASN A 523 -7.77 29.68 21.07
CA ASN A 523 -7.11 30.21 22.27
C ASN A 523 -6.96 29.14 23.35
N MET A 524 -6.24 28.06 23.03
CA MET A 524 -6.01 26.95 23.96
C MET A 524 -4.53 26.69 24.19
N THR A 525 -4.13 26.67 25.45
CA THR A 525 -2.78 26.31 25.88
C THR A 525 -2.58 24.79 25.88
N ARG A 526 -1.31 24.36 25.96
CA ARG A 526 -1.00 22.93 26.10
C ARG A 526 -1.67 22.30 27.32
N THR A 527 -1.62 22.95 28.47
CA THR A 527 -2.17 22.42 29.72
C THR A 527 -3.68 22.28 29.65
N GLN A 528 -4.38 23.28 29.10
CA GLN A 528 -5.83 23.22 28.91
C GLN A 528 -6.25 22.08 27.97
N ALA A 529 -5.48 21.86 26.88
CA ALA A 529 -5.71 20.74 25.99
C ALA A 529 -5.55 19.39 26.70
N GLU A 530 -4.52 19.24 27.55
CA GLU A 530 -4.32 18.03 28.35
C GLU A 530 -5.47 17.81 29.35
N GLU A 531 -5.96 18.85 30.01
CA GLU A 531 -7.09 18.77 30.93
C GLU A 531 -8.40 18.40 30.23
N MET A 532 -8.67 18.97 29.06
CA MET A 532 -9.85 18.65 28.26
C MET A 532 -9.82 17.20 27.77
N LEU A 533 -8.69 16.75 27.19
CA LEU A 533 -8.57 15.39 26.67
C LEU A 533 -8.51 14.32 27.77
N LYS A 534 -8.10 14.66 29.00
CA LYS A 534 -8.18 13.74 30.15
C LYS A 534 -9.62 13.33 30.47
N LYS A 535 -10.60 14.22 30.23
CA LYS A 535 -12.03 13.97 30.45
C LYS A 535 -12.63 12.98 29.45
N VAL A 536 -11.95 12.73 28.33
CA VAL A 536 -12.41 11.82 27.27
C VAL A 536 -11.59 10.51 27.34
N PRO A 537 -12.18 9.38 27.77
CA PRO A 537 -11.45 8.14 28.03
C PRO A 537 -11.19 7.28 26.78
N TYR A 538 -11.19 7.88 25.58
CA TYR A 538 -11.05 7.17 24.31
C TYR A 538 -9.75 7.53 23.61
N ASP A 539 -8.95 6.51 23.27
CA ASP A 539 -7.77 6.70 22.43
C ASP A 539 -8.19 7.17 21.02
N GLY A 540 -7.42 8.09 20.45
CA GLY A 540 -7.77 8.80 19.21
C GLY A 540 -8.65 10.04 19.43
N ALA A 541 -9.01 10.37 20.67
CA ALA A 541 -9.57 11.68 21.00
C ALA A 541 -8.54 12.78 20.76
N TYR A 542 -8.91 13.85 20.06
CA TYR A 542 -7.97 14.87 19.63
C TYR A 542 -8.59 16.26 19.53
N LEU A 543 -7.71 17.25 19.53
CA LEU A 543 -8.01 18.64 19.18
C LEU A 543 -6.77 19.31 18.56
N VAL A 544 -6.98 20.38 17.82
CA VAL A 544 -5.93 21.21 17.20
C VAL A 544 -5.98 22.60 17.81
N ARG A 545 -4.81 23.17 18.08
CA ARG A 545 -4.67 24.49 18.70
C ARG A 545 -3.43 25.20 18.17
N PRO A 546 -3.38 26.55 18.22
CA PRO A 546 -2.13 27.27 18.04
C PRO A 546 -1.06 26.82 19.04
N SER A 547 0.19 26.82 18.60
CA SER A 547 1.34 26.60 19.46
C SER A 547 1.73 27.90 20.16
N GLU A 548 2.41 27.79 21.30
CA GLU A 548 3.03 28.93 22.01
C GLU A 548 4.18 29.60 21.21
N ARG A 549 4.44 29.13 19.98
CA ARG A 549 5.44 29.68 19.05
C ARG A 549 4.70 30.18 17.82
N GLU A 550 5.01 31.39 17.36
CA GLU A 550 4.40 31.96 16.15
C GLU A 550 4.57 31.02 14.94
N ASN A 551 3.51 30.92 14.11
CA ASN A 551 3.45 30.09 12.91
C ASN A 551 3.58 28.57 13.13
N PHE A 552 3.23 28.09 14.33
CA PHE A 552 3.12 26.67 14.61
C PHE A 552 1.74 26.35 15.19
N PHE A 553 1.24 25.16 14.85
CA PHE A 553 0.07 24.55 15.47
C PHE A 553 0.47 23.28 16.20
N ALA A 554 -0.42 22.74 17.02
CA ALA A 554 -0.24 21.46 17.68
C ALA A 554 -1.52 20.63 17.63
N ILE A 555 -1.39 19.38 17.19
CA ILE A 555 -2.42 18.36 17.42
C ILE A 555 -2.15 17.79 18.80
N SER A 556 -3.12 17.94 19.70
CA SER A 556 -3.11 17.29 21.01
C SER A 556 -4.07 16.10 20.94
N PHE A 557 -3.61 14.90 21.30
CA PHE A 557 -4.42 13.69 21.17
C PHE A 557 -4.12 12.68 22.26
N ARG A 558 -5.09 11.82 22.57
CA ARG A 558 -4.97 10.72 23.53
C ARG A 558 -4.51 9.45 22.82
N ALA A 559 -3.47 8.83 23.34
CA ALA A 559 -2.95 7.54 22.90
C ALA A 559 -2.34 6.79 24.09
N GLU A 560 -2.68 5.51 24.25
CA GLU A 560 -2.18 4.64 25.31
C GLU A 560 -2.42 5.24 26.71
N ASN A 561 -3.61 5.79 26.92
CA ASN A 561 -3.99 6.50 28.16
C ASN A 561 -3.10 7.69 28.51
N LYS A 562 -2.35 8.25 27.55
CA LYS A 562 -1.53 9.44 27.72
C LYS A 562 -1.90 10.49 26.70
N ILE A 563 -1.76 11.76 27.06
CA ILE A 563 -1.88 12.86 26.10
C ILE A 563 -0.54 13.08 25.41
N LYS A 564 -0.58 13.17 24.09
CA LYS A 564 0.54 13.41 23.20
C LYS A 564 0.29 14.71 22.43
N HIS A 565 1.38 15.34 21.99
CA HIS A 565 1.31 16.55 21.17
C HIS A 565 2.22 16.39 19.97
N CYS A 566 1.69 16.59 18.78
CA CYS A 566 2.48 16.68 17.57
C CYS A 566 2.45 18.12 17.04
N ARG A 567 3.64 18.65 16.73
CA ARG A 567 3.78 20.02 16.22
C ARG A 567 3.57 20.01 14.71
N ILE A 568 2.81 20.99 14.23
CA ILE A 568 2.61 21.29 12.82
C ILE A 568 3.34 22.61 12.54
N LYS A 569 4.26 22.60 11.59
CA LYS A 569 4.93 23.80 11.09
C LYS A 569 4.10 24.39 9.97
N GLN A 570 3.80 25.68 10.03
CA GLN A 570 3.30 26.41 8.87
C GLN A 570 4.50 26.97 8.11
N ASP A 571 4.67 26.56 6.84
CA ASP A 571 5.74 27.03 5.95
C ASP A 571 5.09 27.66 4.71
N GLY A 572 4.95 28.98 4.72
CA GLY A 572 4.05 29.67 3.79
C GLY A 572 2.60 29.24 4.01
N ARG A 573 1.99 28.62 3.00
CA ARG A 573 0.62 28.06 3.07
C ARG A 573 0.55 26.60 3.48
N LEU A 574 1.68 25.89 3.45
CA LEU A 574 1.68 24.46 3.69
C LEU A 574 1.82 24.15 5.18
N TYR A 575 1.04 23.16 5.62
CA TYR A 575 1.10 22.60 6.95
C TYR A 575 1.94 21.32 6.91
N THR A 576 3.03 21.31 7.68
CA THR A 576 4.00 20.21 7.66
C THR A 576 4.07 19.51 9.01
N ILE A 577 4.07 18.18 8.97
CA ILE A 577 4.23 17.29 10.13
C ILE A 577 5.20 16.16 9.76
N GLY A 578 6.39 16.17 10.38
CA GLY A 578 7.50 15.30 9.92
C GLY A 578 7.92 15.66 8.48
N THR A 579 7.78 14.70 7.57
CA THR A 579 8.02 14.87 6.12
C THR A 579 6.74 15.07 5.30
N ALA A 580 5.56 14.90 5.91
CA ALA A 580 4.28 15.04 5.22
C ALA A 580 3.85 16.52 5.14
N GLN A 581 3.31 16.92 3.99
CA GLN A 581 2.88 18.28 3.68
C GLN A 581 1.41 18.27 3.22
N PHE A 582 0.67 19.29 3.66
CA PHE A 582 -0.77 19.45 3.41
C PHE A 582 -1.09 20.90 3.08
N ALA A 583 -2.09 21.13 2.22
CA ALA A 583 -2.53 22.46 1.82
C ALA A 583 -3.38 23.16 2.88
N SER A 584 -3.98 22.42 3.82
CA SER A 584 -4.73 22.98 4.95
C SER A 584 -4.65 22.10 6.21
N LEU A 585 -4.96 22.67 7.37
CA LEU A 585 -5.14 21.89 8.61
C LEU A 585 -6.30 20.89 8.47
N VAL A 586 -7.34 21.22 7.71
CA VAL A 586 -8.48 20.33 7.48
C VAL A 586 -8.06 19.09 6.70
N GLU A 587 -7.28 19.25 5.64
CA GLU A 587 -6.73 18.14 4.87
C GLU A 587 -5.81 17.26 5.73
N LEU A 588 -4.94 17.89 6.53
CA LEU A 588 -4.04 17.19 7.45
C LEU A 588 -4.84 16.34 8.45
N VAL A 589 -5.86 16.91 9.08
CA VAL A 589 -6.70 16.19 10.05
C VAL A 589 -7.48 15.05 9.37
N ASN A 590 -8.04 15.29 8.19
CA ASN A 590 -8.76 14.26 7.42
C ASN A 590 -7.84 13.09 7.04
N TYR A 591 -6.60 13.38 6.64
CA TYR A 591 -5.59 12.37 6.35
C TYR A 591 -5.32 11.49 7.57
N TYR A 592 -5.02 12.10 8.72
CA TYR A 592 -4.77 11.34 9.96
C TYR A 592 -6.03 10.80 10.64
N GLY A 593 -7.22 11.13 10.14
CA GLY A 593 -8.45 10.41 10.46
C GLY A 593 -8.49 9.03 9.82
N LYS A 594 -7.89 8.89 8.63
CA LYS A 594 -7.81 7.63 7.87
C LYS A 594 -6.54 6.83 8.15
N TYR A 595 -5.40 7.53 8.26
CA TYR A 595 -4.07 6.96 8.45
C TYR A 595 -3.55 7.18 9.87
N THR A 596 -2.66 6.30 10.34
CA THR A 596 -2.11 6.38 11.69
C THR A 596 -1.21 7.60 11.86
N LEU A 597 -1.49 8.38 12.91
CA LEU A 597 -0.64 9.50 13.31
C LEU A 597 0.47 9.04 14.26
N TYR A 598 0.13 8.12 15.16
CA TYR A 598 1.05 7.62 16.17
C TYR A 598 0.77 6.14 16.48
N ARG A 599 1.73 5.26 16.17
CA ARG A 599 1.59 3.81 16.32
C ARG A 599 0.31 3.32 15.61
N LYS A 600 -0.68 2.81 16.34
CA LYS A 600 -1.96 2.34 15.80
C LYS A 600 -3.10 3.35 15.98
N VAL A 601 -2.80 4.57 16.44
CA VAL A 601 -3.79 5.60 16.77
C VAL A 601 -3.97 6.56 15.59
N ARG A 602 -5.24 6.75 15.23
CA ARG A 602 -5.75 7.73 14.26
C ARG A 602 -6.51 8.84 14.99
N LEU A 603 -6.75 9.95 14.31
CA LEU A 603 -7.60 11.04 14.81
C LEU A 603 -9.07 10.64 14.65
N LYS A 604 -9.66 10.06 15.70
CA LYS A 604 -11.00 9.45 15.64
C LYS A 604 -12.09 10.35 16.21
N TYR A 605 -11.80 11.04 17.31
CA TYR A 605 -12.84 11.73 18.08
C TYR A 605 -12.46 13.21 18.28
N PRO A 606 -13.07 14.15 17.54
CA PRO A 606 -12.82 15.56 17.72
C PRO A 606 -13.42 16.05 19.05
N VAL A 607 -12.62 16.73 19.86
CA VAL A 607 -13.02 17.16 21.22
C VAL A 607 -13.19 18.67 21.28
N ASN A 608 -14.38 19.11 21.68
CA ASN A 608 -14.72 20.48 22.06
C ASN A 608 -15.22 20.54 23.52
N GLU A 609 -15.59 21.73 24.00
CA GLU A 609 -16.12 21.91 25.36
C GLU A 609 -17.41 21.12 25.61
N GLU A 610 -18.32 21.07 24.64
CA GLU A 610 -19.60 20.35 24.75
C GLU A 610 -19.38 18.85 24.96
N VAL A 611 -18.50 18.23 24.17
CA VAL A 611 -18.14 16.81 24.33
C VAL A 611 -17.45 16.55 25.65
N ALA A 612 -16.52 17.42 26.05
CA ALA A 612 -15.81 17.26 27.32
C ALA A 612 -16.76 17.36 28.53
N LEU A 613 -17.80 18.20 28.46
CA LEU A 613 -18.86 18.30 29.46
C LEU A 613 -19.81 17.11 29.44
N ARG A 614 -20.23 16.66 28.26
CA ARG A 614 -21.16 15.52 28.10
C ARG A 614 -20.56 14.21 28.60
N ILE A 615 -19.28 13.97 28.32
CA ILE A 615 -18.58 12.73 28.68
C ILE A 615 -18.01 12.81 30.10
N GLY A 616 -17.42 13.95 30.47
CA GLY A 616 -16.77 14.14 31.77
C GLY A 616 -17.70 14.58 32.91
N GLY A 617 -18.98 14.84 32.61
CA GLY A 617 -20.03 15.20 33.58
C GLY A 617 -20.82 14.02 34.14
N ILE A 618 -20.34 12.79 33.94
CA ILE A 618 -20.84 11.56 34.57
C ILE A 618 -20.00 11.22 35.79
#